data_AF-A0AAJ6NNB1-F1
#
_entry.id   AF-A0AAJ6NNB1-F1
#
_cell.length_a   1.000
_cell.length_b   1.000
_cell.length_c   1.000
_cell.angle_alpha   90.00
_cell.angle_beta   90.00
_cell.angle_gamma   90.00
#
_symmetry.space_group_name_H-M   'P 1'
#
loop_
_entity.id
_entity.type
_entity.pdbx_description
1 polymer ?
#
loop_
_entity_poly.entity_id
_entity_poly.type
_entity_poly.pdbx_seq_one_letter_code
_entity_poly.pdbx_strand_id
1 'polypeptide(L)'
;METEQQRLESANAMSQEGMLALQSAENENLPKLPPAKEPKSQWRQISTKTAESITQLPKYFSRFFQKYKQPLITVVLIVAAIVTGKVLLAMVDAINDIPLLAPIFEVIGLGYVSWFIFRYLIKSSTRQELAQEIELLKQQVLGNSISNS
;
A
#
# COMPACT_ATOMS: atom_id res chain seq x y z
N MET A 1 32.72 12.10 63.43
CA MET A 1 32.57 12.70 62.08
C MET A 1 33.80 12.32 61.28
N GLU A 2 33.99 11.03 60.96
CA GLU A 2 35.27 10.50 60.41
C GLU A 2 35.10 9.63 59.16
N THR A 3 33.89 9.46 58.64
CA THR A 3 33.59 8.50 57.57
C THR A 3 33.70 9.06 56.14
N GLU A 4 33.98 10.35 55.97
CA GLU A 4 34.00 10.99 54.64
C GLU A 4 35.43 11.17 54.07
N GLN A 5 36.48 11.29 54.91
CA GLN A 5 37.86 11.50 54.41
C GLN A 5 38.51 10.22 53.84
N GLN A 6 38.17 9.04 54.36
CA GLN A 6 38.78 7.77 53.93
C GLN A 6 38.31 7.29 52.54
N ARG A 7 37.21 7.85 52.01
CA ARG A 7 36.69 7.54 50.66
C ARG A 7 37.40 8.28 49.54
N LEU A 8 37.97 9.45 49.80
CA LEU A 8 38.66 10.23 48.76
C LEU A 8 40.09 9.74 48.51
N GLU A 9 40.74 9.17 49.52
CA GLU A 9 42.09 8.59 49.38
C GLU A 9 42.08 7.22 48.67
N SER A 10 41.05 6.40 48.90
CA SER A 10 40.87 5.10 48.23
C SER A 10 40.48 5.22 46.75
N ALA A 11 39.79 6.30 46.37
CA ALA A 11 39.49 6.57 44.97
C ALA A 11 40.72 7.02 44.16
N ASN A 12 41.68 7.70 44.80
CA ASN A 12 42.88 8.20 44.12
C ASN A 12 43.99 7.14 44.01
N ALA A 13 44.08 6.19 44.94
CA ALA A 13 45.05 5.09 44.87
C ALA A 13 44.70 4.02 43.82
N MET A 14 43.43 3.83 43.47
CA MET A 14 43.00 2.80 42.50
C MET A 14 43.09 3.23 41.03
N SER A 15 43.39 4.49 40.74
CA SER A 15 43.43 5.04 39.36
C SER A 15 44.82 4.95 38.71
N GLN A 16 45.88 4.66 39.47
CA GLN A 16 47.26 4.72 38.96
C GLN A 16 47.94 3.37 38.69
N GLU A 17 47.31 2.22 38.95
CA GLU A 17 47.93 0.89 38.70
C GLU A 17 47.50 0.21 37.39
N GLY A 18 46.66 0.84 36.57
CA GLY A 18 46.09 0.22 35.36
C GLY A 18 46.72 0.60 34.02
N MET A 19 47.80 1.39 33.99
CA MET A 19 48.35 1.92 32.73
C MET A 19 49.87 1.78 32.64
N LEU A 20 50.40 0.55 32.63
CA LEU A 20 51.73 0.31 32.04
C LEU A 20 51.78 -1.05 31.32
N ALA A 21 52.25 -0.98 30.07
CA ALA A 21 52.70 -2.04 29.17
C ALA A 21 51.64 -2.93 28.48
N LEU A 22 51.09 -2.43 27.36
CA LEU A 22 50.88 -3.30 26.20
C LEU A 22 52.26 -3.71 25.65
N GLN A 23 52.84 -4.75 26.27
CA GLN A 23 53.90 -5.54 25.65
C GLN A 23 53.33 -6.11 24.35
N SER A 24 53.81 -5.57 23.24
CA SER A 24 53.61 -6.15 21.91
C SER A 24 54.30 -7.51 21.89
N ALA A 25 53.57 -8.56 22.23
CA ALA A 25 53.99 -9.93 22.06
C ALA A 25 53.09 -10.59 21.01
N GLU A 26 53.74 -10.93 19.89
CA GLU A 26 53.51 -12.20 19.19
C GLU A 26 52.10 -12.40 18.59
N ASN A 27 51.91 -11.83 17.41
CA ASN A 27 51.11 -12.48 16.36
C ASN A 27 51.73 -13.85 16.06
N GLU A 28 50.97 -14.96 16.05
CA GLU A 28 51.30 -15.93 15.00
C GLU A 28 50.23 -16.88 14.45
N ASN A 29 49.11 -17.27 15.08
CA ASN A 29 48.29 -18.34 14.45
C ASN A 29 46.77 -18.32 14.72
N LEU A 30 46.06 -17.34 14.16
CA LEU A 30 44.63 -17.48 13.88
C LEU A 30 44.40 -17.19 12.39
N PRO A 31 43.79 -18.12 11.61
CA PRO A 31 43.33 -17.82 10.26
C PRO A 31 42.25 -16.74 10.34
N LYS A 32 42.64 -15.48 10.20
CA LYS A 32 41.70 -14.35 10.05
C LYS A 32 40.94 -14.56 8.75
N LEU A 33 39.61 -14.60 8.85
CA LEU A 33 38.69 -14.61 7.72
C LEU A 33 39.11 -13.52 6.71
N PRO A 34 39.03 -13.80 5.39
CA PRO A 34 39.32 -12.78 4.40
C PRO A 34 38.43 -11.55 4.64
N PRO A 35 38.96 -10.32 4.49
CA PRO A 35 38.18 -9.12 4.68
C PRO A 35 36.95 -9.14 3.76
N ALA A 36 35.78 -8.90 4.33
CA ALA A 36 34.54 -8.78 3.57
C ALA A 36 34.75 -7.77 2.44
N LYS A 37 34.64 -8.22 1.19
CA LYS A 37 34.78 -7.38 -0.01
C LYS A 37 33.83 -6.19 0.11
N GLU A 38 34.40 -5.00 -0.02
CA GLU A 38 33.72 -3.74 0.31
C GLU A 38 32.46 -3.51 -0.55
N PRO A 39 31.26 -3.38 0.05
CA PRO A 39 30.02 -3.14 -0.70
C PRO A 39 29.99 -1.77 -1.39
N LYS A 40 30.72 -0.78 -0.87
CA LYS A 40 30.71 0.63 -1.36
C LYS A 40 31.22 0.82 -2.80
N SER A 41 32.10 -0.06 -3.30
CA SER A 41 32.64 0.05 -4.66
C SER A 41 31.66 -0.51 -5.71
N GLN A 42 30.89 -1.54 -5.34
CA GLN A 42 29.86 -2.16 -6.18
C GLN A 42 28.59 -1.31 -6.25
N TRP A 43 28.17 -0.71 -5.13
CA TRP A 43 27.02 0.21 -5.10
C TRP A 43 27.21 1.43 -6.00
N ARG A 44 28.43 1.96 -6.13
CA ARG A 44 28.74 3.07 -7.04
C ARG A 44 28.62 2.67 -8.52
N GLN A 45 28.98 1.43 -8.87
CA GLN A 45 28.84 0.94 -10.24
C GLN A 45 27.38 0.61 -10.58
N ILE A 46 26.62 0.09 -9.62
CA ILE A 46 25.19 -0.13 -9.74
C ILE A 46 24.48 1.22 -9.87
N SER A 47 24.85 2.24 -9.10
CA SER A 47 24.23 3.57 -9.19
C SER A 47 24.51 4.27 -10.52
N THR A 48 25.73 4.20 -11.06
CA THR A 48 26.04 4.84 -12.35
C THR A 48 25.38 4.12 -13.53
N LYS A 49 25.35 2.78 -13.53
CA LYS A 49 24.68 1.99 -14.59
C LYS A 49 23.15 2.11 -14.52
N THR A 50 22.60 2.22 -13.32
CA THR A 50 21.15 2.36 -13.10
C THR A 50 20.69 3.78 -13.36
N ALA A 51 21.49 4.83 -13.10
CA ALA A 51 21.11 6.23 -13.37
C ALA A 51 20.79 6.50 -14.86
N GLU A 52 21.56 5.91 -15.77
CA GLU A 52 21.33 6.02 -17.21
C GLU A 52 20.05 5.28 -17.65
N SER A 53 19.80 4.09 -17.08
CA SER A 53 18.60 3.30 -17.37
C SER A 53 17.33 3.88 -16.75
N ILE A 54 17.40 4.48 -15.56
CA ILE A 54 16.30 5.16 -14.87
C ILE A 54 15.86 6.42 -15.61
N THR A 55 16.79 7.11 -16.28
CA THR A 55 16.45 8.33 -17.04
C THR A 55 15.68 7.99 -18.32
N GLN A 56 15.92 6.82 -18.91
CA GLN A 56 15.24 6.39 -20.13
C GLN A 56 13.95 5.59 -19.85
N LEU A 57 13.86 4.92 -18.70
CA LEU A 57 12.68 4.19 -18.23
C LEU A 57 11.35 4.97 -18.34
N PRO A 58 11.23 6.23 -17.89
CA PRO A 58 9.98 6.97 -18.00
C PRO A 58 9.62 7.26 -19.46
N LYS A 59 10.58 7.41 -20.37
CA LYS A 59 10.30 7.63 -21.81
C LYS A 59 9.76 6.36 -22.47
N TYR A 60 10.31 5.19 -22.16
CA TYR A 60 9.79 3.91 -22.67
C TYR A 60 8.45 3.55 -22.04
N PHE A 61 8.31 3.70 -20.72
CA PHE A 61 7.07 3.46 -19.99
C PHE A 61 5.95 4.39 -20.45
N SER A 62 6.24 5.69 -20.61
CA SER A 62 5.27 6.66 -21.12
C SER A 62 4.84 6.33 -22.54
N ARG A 63 5.75 5.94 -23.43
CA ARG A 63 5.37 5.51 -24.80
C ARG A 63 4.52 4.24 -24.81
N PHE A 64 4.85 3.26 -23.96
CA PHE A 64 4.04 2.06 -23.80
C PHE A 64 2.65 2.40 -23.26
N PHE A 65 2.57 3.13 -22.15
CA PHE A 65 1.30 3.52 -21.55
C PHE A 65 0.46 4.33 -22.53
N GLN A 66 1.04 5.32 -23.23
CA GLN A 66 0.35 6.09 -24.26
C GLN A 66 -0.12 5.23 -25.45
N LYS A 67 0.74 4.35 -25.98
CA LYS A 67 0.40 3.46 -27.11
C LYS A 67 -0.68 2.43 -26.75
N TYR A 68 -0.69 1.96 -25.51
CA TYR A 68 -1.59 0.91 -25.05
C TYR A 68 -2.67 1.42 -24.09
N LYS A 69 -2.93 2.73 -23.99
CA LYS A 69 -3.93 3.26 -23.03
C LYS A 69 -5.27 2.57 -23.13
N GLN A 70 -5.80 2.43 -24.35
CA GLN A 70 -7.11 1.84 -24.59
C GLN A 70 -7.17 0.36 -24.15
N PRO A 71 -6.32 -0.56 -24.65
CA PRO A 71 -6.34 -1.94 -24.18
C PRO A 71 -5.95 -2.09 -22.71
N LEU A 72 -5.06 -1.25 -22.19
CA LEU A 72 -4.66 -1.28 -20.78
C LEU A 72 -5.83 -0.91 -19.86
N ILE A 73 -6.58 0.14 -20.18
CA ILE A 73 -7.79 0.50 -19.45
C ILE A 73 -8.80 -0.64 -19.49
N THR A 74 -8.98 -1.29 -20.64
CA THR A 74 -9.87 -2.46 -20.76
C THR A 74 -9.41 -3.61 -19.86
N VAL A 75 -8.12 -3.95 -19.86
CA VAL A 75 -7.58 -5.01 -18.98
C VAL A 75 -7.74 -4.63 -17.51
N VAL A 76 -7.43 -3.39 -17.14
CA VAL A 76 -7.63 -2.87 -15.77
C VAL A 76 -9.10 -2.96 -15.36
N LEU A 77 -10.04 -2.60 -16.25
CA LEU A 77 -11.47 -2.72 -16.00
C LEU A 77 -11.91 -4.18 -15.82
N ILE A 78 -11.40 -5.10 -16.65
CA ILE A 78 -11.71 -6.53 -16.51
C ILE A 78 -11.19 -7.06 -15.17
N VAL A 79 -9.94 -6.76 -14.83
CA VAL A 79 -9.34 -7.15 -13.54
C VAL A 79 -10.12 -6.53 -12.39
N ALA A 80 -10.46 -5.25 -12.47
CA ALA A 80 -11.25 -4.56 -11.46
C ALA A 80 -12.66 -5.16 -11.31
N ALA A 81 -13.30 -5.55 -12.41
CA ALA A 81 -14.60 -6.23 -12.38
C ALA A 81 -14.50 -7.60 -11.70
N ILE A 82 -13.45 -8.39 -12.00
CA ILE A 82 -13.22 -9.68 -11.35
C ILE A 82 -12.97 -9.50 -9.85
N VAL A 83 -12.09 -8.58 -9.47
CA VAL A 83 -11.76 -8.30 -8.06
C VAL A 83 -13.00 -7.82 -7.31
N THR A 84 -13.73 -6.85 -7.88
CA THR A 84 -15.00 -6.37 -7.31
C THR A 84 -16.00 -7.52 -7.14
N GLY A 85 -16.14 -8.38 -8.15
CA GLY A 85 -16.99 -9.57 -8.06
C GLY A 85 -16.58 -10.50 -6.92
N LYS A 86 -15.28 -10.78 -6.76
CA LYS A 86 -14.76 -11.59 -5.64
C LYS A 86 -15.07 -10.95 -4.29
N VAL A 87 -14.90 -9.63 -4.16
CA VAL A 87 -15.21 -8.89 -2.93
C VAL A 87 -16.70 -8.95 -2.61
N LEU A 88 -17.57 -8.76 -3.62
CA LEU A 88 -19.01 -8.89 -3.44
C LEU A 88 -19.42 -10.30 -2.99
N LEU A 89 -18.85 -11.33 -3.61
CA LEU A 89 -19.09 -12.72 -3.18
C LEU A 89 -18.63 -12.94 -1.74
N ALA A 90 -17.41 -12.52 -1.39
CA ALA A 90 -16.89 -12.63 -0.03
C ALA A 90 -17.73 -11.84 0.99
N MET A 91 -18.30 -10.70 0.59
CA MET A 91 -19.22 -9.93 1.43
C MET A 91 -20.54 -10.69 1.66
N VAL A 92 -21.12 -11.29 0.63
CA VAL A 92 -22.31 -12.13 0.75
C VAL A 92 -22.03 -13.34 1.64
N ASP A 93 -20.88 -14.00 1.46
CA ASP A 93 -20.45 -15.13 2.29
C ASP A 93 -20.32 -14.70 3.77
N ALA A 94 -19.65 -13.57 4.03
CA ALA A 94 -19.49 -13.04 5.39
C ALA A 94 -20.82 -12.64 6.05
N ILE A 95 -21.78 -12.14 5.28
CA ILE A 95 -23.14 -11.85 5.78
C ILE A 95 -23.86 -13.15 6.15
N ASN A 96 -23.71 -14.20 5.35
CA ASN A 96 -24.32 -15.51 5.59
C ASN A 96 -23.71 -16.22 6.82
N ASP A 97 -22.44 -15.97 7.13
CA ASP A 97 -21.78 -16.50 8.33
C ASP A 97 -22.32 -15.90 9.64
N ILE A 98 -23.02 -14.76 9.59
CA ILE A 98 -23.66 -14.16 10.76
C ILE A 98 -25.11 -14.65 10.82
N PRO A 99 -25.45 -15.54 11.78
CA PRO A 99 -26.83 -15.97 11.94
C PRO A 99 -27.69 -14.73 12.24
N LEU A 100 -28.82 -14.60 11.53
CA LEU A 100 -29.79 -13.49 11.51
C LEU A 100 -29.61 -12.42 10.42
N LEU A 101 -28.41 -12.09 9.94
CA LEU A 101 -28.27 -11.01 8.95
C LEU A 101 -28.80 -11.40 7.56
N ALA A 102 -28.46 -12.60 7.09
CA ALA A 102 -28.94 -13.10 5.80
C ALA A 102 -30.49 -13.05 5.64
N PRO A 103 -31.30 -13.62 6.56
CA PRO A 103 -32.76 -13.55 6.42
C PRO A 103 -33.32 -12.13 6.58
N ILE A 104 -32.67 -11.26 7.35
CA ILE A 104 -33.08 -9.85 7.47
C ILE A 104 -32.84 -9.11 6.15
N PHE A 105 -31.67 -9.28 5.53
CA PHE A 105 -31.38 -8.68 4.23
C PHE A 105 -32.31 -9.19 3.13
N GLU A 106 -32.70 -10.46 3.17
CA GLU A 106 -33.68 -11.03 2.23
C GLU A 106 -35.05 -10.32 2.36
N VAL A 107 -35.58 -10.18 3.58
CA VAL A 107 -36.87 -9.52 3.81
C VAL A 107 -36.81 -8.03 3.46
N ILE A 108 -35.74 -7.33 3.85
CA ILE A 108 -35.54 -5.91 3.51
C ILE A 108 -35.42 -5.75 1.99
N GLY A 109 -34.63 -6.59 1.33
CA GLY A 109 -34.41 -6.56 -0.11
C GLY A 109 -35.72 -6.79 -0.87
N LEU A 110 -36.45 -7.85 -0.54
CA LEU A 110 -37.75 -8.14 -1.16
C LEU A 110 -38.77 -7.03 -0.88
N GLY A 111 -38.86 -6.54 0.35
CA GLY A 111 -39.75 -5.44 0.71
C GLY A 111 -39.46 -4.17 -0.09
N TYR A 112 -38.19 -3.79 -0.19
CA TYR A 112 -37.77 -2.60 -0.94
C TYR A 112 -38.01 -2.76 -2.44
N VAL A 113 -37.70 -3.92 -3.02
CA VAL A 113 -37.94 -4.21 -4.44
C VAL A 113 -39.44 -4.18 -4.75
N SER A 114 -40.28 -4.83 -3.93
CA SER A 114 -41.74 -4.79 -4.10
C SER A 114 -42.30 -3.36 -4.01
N TRP A 115 -41.85 -2.58 -3.01
CA TRP A 115 -42.25 -1.18 -2.86
C TRP A 115 -41.80 -0.32 -4.05
N PHE A 116 -40.56 -0.50 -4.51
CA PHE A 116 -39.99 0.23 -5.63
C PHE A 116 -40.75 -0.04 -6.93
N ILE A 117 -41.04 -1.31 -7.24
CA ILE A 117 -41.83 -1.70 -8.41
C ILE A 117 -43.21 -1.04 -8.34
N PHE A 118 -43.90 -1.16 -7.21
CA PHE A 118 -45.24 -0.60 -7.05
C PHE A 118 -45.25 0.92 -7.20
N ARG A 119 -44.29 1.61 -6.59
CA ARG A 119 -44.21 3.08 -6.55
C ARG A 119 -43.72 3.69 -7.86
N TYR A 120 -42.73 3.10 -8.51
CA TYR A 120 -42.02 3.72 -9.64
C TYR A 120 -42.28 3.07 -10.99
N LEU A 121 -42.62 1.77 -11.04
CA LEU A 121 -42.79 1.07 -12.32
C LEU A 121 -44.26 1.00 -12.77
N ILE A 122 -45.24 0.92 -11.85
CA ILE A 122 -46.66 0.75 -12.22
C ILE A 122 -47.29 2.08 -12.67
N LYS A 123 -47.02 3.18 -11.96
CA LYS A 123 -47.67 4.47 -12.20
C LYS A 123 -46.92 5.26 -13.27
N SER A 124 -47.65 5.77 -14.27
CA SER A 124 -47.04 6.45 -15.42
C SER A 124 -46.26 7.71 -15.05
N SER A 125 -46.80 8.51 -14.12
CA SER A 125 -46.14 9.74 -13.68
C SER A 125 -44.79 9.47 -13.00
N THR A 126 -44.69 8.37 -12.24
CA THR A 126 -43.50 8.05 -11.45
C THR A 126 -42.44 7.32 -12.27
N ARG A 127 -42.82 6.64 -13.36
CA ARG A 127 -41.89 6.19 -14.39
C ARG A 127 -41.17 7.36 -15.08
N GLN A 128 -41.89 8.43 -15.39
CA GLN A 128 -41.32 9.60 -16.06
C GLN A 128 -40.35 10.35 -15.14
N GLU A 129 -40.73 10.54 -13.88
CA GLU A 129 -39.87 11.08 -12.82
C GLU A 129 -38.57 10.28 -12.69
N LEU A 130 -38.67 8.95 -12.57
CA LEU A 130 -37.52 8.06 -12.47
C LEU A 130 -36.60 8.14 -13.71
N ALA A 131 -37.18 8.19 -14.92
CA ALA A 131 -36.40 8.29 -16.15
C ALA A 131 -35.61 9.61 -16.22
N GLN A 132 -36.21 10.72 -15.80
CA GLN A 132 -35.53 12.02 -15.73
C GLN A 132 -34.41 12.01 -14.68
N GLU A 133 -34.64 11.44 -13.51
CA GLU A 133 -33.62 11.30 -12.47
C GLU A 133 -32.43 10.46 -12.94
N ILE A 134 -32.68 9.33 -13.62
CA ILE A 134 -31.64 8.48 -14.20
C ILE A 134 -30.86 9.26 -15.26
N GLU A 135 -31.53 10.04 -16.11
CA GLU A 135 -30.87 10.86 -17.12
C GLU A 135 -29.96 11.93 -16.49
N LEU A 136 -30.44 12.61 -15.44
CA LEU A 136 -29.65 13.58 -14.68
C LEU A 136 -28.44 12.93 -14.01
N LEU A 137 -28.62 11.76 -13.38
CA LEU A 137 -27.51 11.03 -12.75
C LEU A 137 -26.49 10.56 -13.81
N LYS A 138 -26.98 10.08 -14.96
CA LYS A 138 -26.13 9.69 -16.09
C LYS A 138 -25.31 10.88 -16.57
N GLN A 139 -25.91 12.05 -16.72
CA GLN A 139 -25.20 13.28 -17.10
C GLN A 139 -24.14 13.68 -16.07
N GLN A 140 -24.45 13.56 -14.77
CA GLN A 140 -23.50 13.87 -13.69
C GLN A 140 -22.31 12.90 -13.65
N VAL A 141 -22.54 11.60 -13.82
CA VAL A 141 -21.49 10.58 -13.67
C VAL A 141 -20.64 10.44 -14.95
N LEU A 142 -21.26 10.46 -16.12
CA LEU A 142 -20.53 10.35 -17.40
C LEU A 142 -19.97 11.69 -17.86
N GLY A 143 -20.39 12.79 -17.23
CA GLY A 143 -20.05 14.15 -17.65
C GLY A 143 -20.73 14.50 -18.98
N ASN A 144 -21.19 15.75 -19.10
CA ASN A 144 -21.57 16.32 -20.38
C ASN A 144 -20.35 16.37 -21.33
N SER A 145 -20.08 15.29 -22.04
CA SER A 145 -19.28 15.34 -23.26
C SER A 145 -20.19 15.76 -24.42
N ILE A 146 -20.67 17.00 -24.38
CA ILE A 146 -21.27 17.68 -25.54
C ILE A 146 -20.57 19.02 -25.71
N SER A 147 -19.76 19.09 -26.76
CA SER A 147 -19.56 20.23 -27.66
C SER A 147 -20.32 21.52 -27.33
N ASN A 148 -19.61 22.61 -27.05
CA ASN A 148 -19.64 23.85 -27.86
C ASN A 148 -18.89 25.00 -27.17
N SER A 149 -17.74 25.37 -27.75
CA SER A 149 -17.35 26.76 -28.04
C SER A 149 -16.45 26.74 -29.25
#